data_AF-A0A661YTC2-F1
#
_entry.id   AF-A0A661YTC2-F1
#
_cell.length_a   1.000
_cell.length_b   1.000
_cell.length_c   1.000
_cell.angle_alpha   90.00
_cell.angle_beta   90.00
_cell.angle_gamma   90.00
#
_symmetry.space_group_name_H-M   'P 1'
#
loop_
_entity.id
_entity.type
_entity.pdbx_description
1 polymer ?
#
loop_
_entity_poly.entity_id
_entity_poly.type
_entity_poly.pdbx_seq_one_letter_code
_entity_poly.pdbx_strand_id
1 'polypeptide(L)'
;MKSTNILPEKGNILISEPSLQDFYFARSVVLLAEHNEEGSFGVILNKQVDIKFNEIVKDFPHYDGKVFLGGPVSTNNLFFIHTKGDLIENSQDLGEGLFWG
;
A
#
# COMPACT_ATOMS: atom_id res chain seq x y z
N MET A 1 14.84 -13.56 -11.04
CA MET A 1 14.51 -12.14 -11.23
C MET A 1 15.84 -11.38 -11.26
N LYS A 2 16.11 -10.48 -12.21
CA LYS A 2 17.37 -9.73 -12.19
C LYS A 2 17.29 -8.72 -11.04
N SER A 3 18.25 -8.75 -10.11
CA SER A 3 18.37 -7.71 -9.09
C SER A 3 18.71 -6.41 -9.82
N THR A 4 17.78 -5.46 -9.78
CA THR A 4 18.00 -4.10 -10.27
C THR A 4 18.81 -3.36 -9.22
N ASN A 5 19.95 -2.76 -9.60
CA ASN A 5 20.76 -1.91 -8.72
C ASN A 5 20.08 -0.54 -8.52
N ILE A 6 18.80 -0.54 -8.13
CA ILE A 6 18.02 0.64 -7.83
C ILE A 6 17.92 0.69 -6.31
N LEU A 7 18.37 1.79 -5.72
CA LEU A 7 18.16 2.03 -4.31
C LEU A 7 16.66 2.26 -4.06
N PRO A 8 16.08 1.71 -2.98
CA PRO A 8 14.68 1.94 -2.67
C PRO A 8 14.40 3.43 -2.49
N GLU A 9 13.32 3.89 -3.10
CA GLU A 9 12.82 5.26 -2.97
C GLU A 9 11.30 5.23 -2.79
N LYS A 10 10.75 6.34 -2.28
CA LYS A 10 9.29 6.54 -2.28
C LYS A 10 8.74 6.38 -3.69
N GLY A 11 7.59 5.70 -3.80
CA GLY A 11 6.95 5.36 -5.07
C GLY A 11 7.44 4.05 -5.69
N ASN A 12 8.55 3.47 -5.20
CA ASN A 12 9.02 2.19 -5.71
C ASN A 12 8.12 1.03 -5.28
N ILE A 13 8.08 0.02 -6.15
CA ILE A 13 7.43 -1.26 -5.89
C ILE A 13 8.49 -2.29 -5.51
N LEU A 14 8.34 -2.88 -4.33
CA LEU A 14 9.11 -4.05 -3.89
C LEU A 14 8.33 -5.31 -4.25
N ILE A 15 9.00 -6.25 -4.90
CA ILE A 15 8.40 -7.53 -5.29
C ILE A 15 9.10 -8.61 -4.48
N SER A 16 8.32 -9.42 -3.77
CA SER A 16 8.87 -10.51 -2.96
C SER A 16 9.60 -11.53 -3.85
N GLU A 17 10.76 -12.00 -3.39
CA GLU A 17 11.41 -13.15 -4.00
C GLU A 17 10.52 -14.41 -3.91
N PRO A 18 10.50 -15.29 -4.93
CA PRO A 18 9.65 -16.48 -4.94
C PRO A 18 9.88 -17.44 -3.75
N SER A 19 11.09 -17.44 -3.18
CA SER A 19 11.47 -18.30 -2.06
C SER A 19 11.16 -17.70 -0.69
N LEU A 20 10.64 -16.47 -0.60
CA LEU A 20 10.29 -15.86 0.67
C LEU A 20 9.09 -16.59 1.29
N GLN A 21 9.26 -17.14 2.49
CA GLN A 21 8.25 -17.95 3.20
C GLN A 21 7.51 -17.19 4.31
N ASP A 22 7.66 -15.87 4.36
CA ASP A 22 6.98 -15.03 5.35
C ASP A 22 5.45 -15.00 5.12
N PHE A 23 4.66 -15.10 6.20
CA PHE A 23 3.20 -15.11 6.12
C PHE A 23 2.63 -13.86 5.42
N TYR A 24 3.13 -12.68 5.77
CA TYR A 24 2.67 -11.40 5.25
C TYR A 24 3.29 -11.07 3.90
N PHE A 25 4.56 -11.44 3.67
CA PHE A 25 5.30 -10.97 2.49
C PHE A 25 5.52 -12.01 1.40
N ALA A 26 5.25 -13.30 1.62
CA ALA A 26 5.28 -14.29 0.55
C ALA A 26 4.33 -13.89 -0.59
N ARG A 27 4.88 -13.85 -1.82
CA ARG A 27 4.18 -13.45 -3.06
C ARG A 27 3.56 -12.04 -2.99
N SER A 28 4.12 -11.15 -2.18
CA SER A 28 3.62 -9.78 -2.02
C SER A 28 4.22 -8.82 -3.05
N VAL A 29 3.43 -7.80 -3.36
CA VAL A 29 3.83 -6.58 -4.06
C VAL A 29 3.61 -5.44 -3.08
N VAL A 30 4.67 -4.74 -2.70
CA VAL A 30 4.63 -3.66 -1.69
C VAL A 30 4.95 -2.34 -2.36
N LEU A 31 4.12 -1.32 -2.16
CA LEU A 31 4.45 0.06 -2.52
C LEU A 31 5.12 0.76 -1.35
N LEU A 32 6.28 1.38 -1.57
CA LEU A 32 6.91 2.28 -0.60
C LEU A 32 6.25 3.65 -0.67
N ALA A 33 5.43 3.99 0.33
CA ALA A 33 4.80 5.30 0.44
C ALA A 33 5.71 6.32 1.15
N GLU A 34 6.66 5.86 1.95
CA GLU A 34 7.72 6.70 2.55
C GLU A 34 9.03 5.92 2.63
N HIS A 35 10.16 6.59 2.37
CA HIS A 35 11.51 6.07 2.55
C HIS A 35 12.44 7.23 2.87
N ASN A 36 13.05 7.23 4.05
CA ASN A 36 14.01 8.24 4.50
C ASN A 36 14.96 7.64 5.56
N GLU A 37 15.80 8.48 6.16
CA GLU A 37 16.78 8.06 7.18
C GLU A 37 16.13 7.53 8.46
N GLU A 38 14.89 7.92 8.77
CA GLU A 38 14.15 7.46 9.95
C GLU A 38 13.50 6.08 9.74
N GLY A 39 13.23 5.72 8.48
CA GLY A 39 12.71 4.41 8.14
C GLY A 39 11.96 4.34 6.83
N SER A 40 11.10 3.34 6.71
CA SER A 40 10.28 3.12 5.52
C SER A 40 8.87 2.74 5.92
N PHE A 41 7.91 3.30 5.21
CA PHE A 41 6.52 2.91 5.30
C PHE A 41 6.06 2.40 3.94
N GLY A 42 5.41 1.24 3.94
CA GLY A 42 4.90 0.63 2.72
C GLY A 42 3.68 -0.22 2.95
N VAL A 43 2.92 -0.44 1.88
CA VAL A 43 1.66 -1.18 1.91
C VAL A 43 1.64 -2.29 0.87
N ILE A 44 1.16 -3.46 1.27
CA ILE A 44 0.94 -4.60 0.36
C ILE A 44 -0.28 -4.31 -0.52
N LEU A 45 -0.11 -4.43 -1.84
CA LEU A 45 -1.13 -4.09 -2.83
C LEU A 45 -1.97 -5.29 -3.30
N ASN A 46 -1.48 -6.52 -3.12
CA ASN A 46 -2.01 -7.69 -3.82
C ASN A 46 -2.56 -8.80 -2.90
N LYS A 47 -2.82 -8.50 -1.62
CA LYS A 47 -3.42 -9.44 -0.66
C LYS A 47 -4.83 -8.99 -0.26
N GLN A 48 -5.81 -9.33 -1.08
CA GLN A 48 -7.21 -9.00 -0.81
C GLN A 48 -7.72 -9.77 0.43
N VAL A 49 -8.56 -9.15 1.24
CA VAL A 49 -9.30 -9.80 2.34
C VAL A 49 -10.77 -9.94 1.99
N ASP A 50 -11.43 -10.92 2.60
CA ASP A 50 -12.87 -11.18 2.41
C ASP A 50 -13.70 -10.38 3.42
N ILE A 51 -13.62 -9.05 3.33
CA ILE A 51 -14.36 -8.10 4.14
C ILE A 51 -14.88 -7.00 3.21
N LYS A 52 -16.15 -6.61 3.34
CA LYS A 52 -16.71 -5.52 2.54
C LYS A 52 -16.26 -4.17 3.09
N PHE A 53 -16.01 -3.21 2.21
CA PHE A 53 -15.60 -1.86 2.62
C PHE A 53 -16.57 -1.21 3.61
N ASN A 54 -17.89 -1.26 3.32
CA ASN A 54 -18.89 -0.66 4.21
C ASN A 54 -19.08 -1.41 5.55
N GLU A 55 -18.50 -2.61 5.73
CA GLU A 55 -18.43 -3.25 7.05
C GLU A 55 -17.35 -2.60 7.93
N ILE A 56 -16.33 -2.00 7.32
CA ILE A 56 -15.24 -1.27 7.97
C ILE A 56 -15.64 0.20 8.18
N VAL A 57 -16.11 0.86 7.13
CA VAL A 57 -16.50 2.29 7.14
C VAL A 57 -18.01 2.40 6.98
N LYS A 58 -18.73 2.28 8.10
CA LYS A 58 -20.19 2.14 8.12
C LYS A 58 -20.95 3.35 7.57
N ASP A 59 -20.42 4.55 7.78
CA ASP A 59 -21.08 5.80 7.37
C ASP A 59 -20.70 6.27 5.96
N PHE A 60 -19.89 5.49 5.24
CA PHE A 60 -19.56 5.79 3.85
C PHE A 60 -20.70 5.37 2.92
N PRO A 61 -20.96 6.09 1.81
CA PRO A 61 -21.89 5.64 0.77
C PRO A 61 -21.58 4.20 0.33
N HIS A 62 -22.59 3.48 -0.16
CA HIS A 62 -22.39 2.12 -0.65
C HIS A 62 -21.24 2.06 -1.67
N TYR A 63 -20.22 1.27 -1.37
CA TYR A 63 -19.00 1.19 -2.16
C TYR A 63 -18.49 -0.26 -2.16
N ASP A 64 -18.58 -0.91 -3.33
CA ASP A 64 -18.14 -2.29 -3.53
C ASP A 64 -16.62 -2.40 -3.76
N GLY A 65 -15.85 -1.50 -3.14
CA GLY A 65 -14.41 -1.51 -3.19
C GLY A 65 -13.82 -2.74 -2.51
N LYS A 66 -12.75 -3.27 -3.11
CA LYS A 66 -11.95 -4.34 -2.51
C LYS A 66 -11.11 -3.80 -1.36
N VAL A 67 -11.00 -4.57 -0.30
CA VAL A 67 -10.13 -4.30 0.84
C VAL A 67 -8.90 -5.21 0.76
N PHE A 68 -7.74 -4.65 1.06
CA PHE A 68 -6.47 -5.36 1.03
C PHE A 68 -5.79 -5.29 2.40
N LEU A 69 -5.10 -6.36 2.77
CA LEU A 69 -4.22 -6.40 3.94
C LEU A 69 -2.99 -5.54 3.64
N GLY A 70 -2.85 -4.39 4.28
CA GLY A 70 -1.73 -3.46 4.04
C GLY A 70 -0.39 -3.91 4.61
N GLY A 71 -0.38 -4.75 5.66
CA GLY A 71 0.83 -5.22 6.32
C GLY A 71 0.55 -5.79 7.71
N PRO A 72 1.58 -6.26 8.43
CA PRO A 72 1.44 -6.81 9.77
C PRO A 72 1.17 -5.77 10.87
N VAL A 73 1.38 -4.49 10.58
CA VAL A 73 1.33 -3.39 11.57
C VAL A 73 0.07 -2.57 11.38
N SER A 74 -0.52 -2.10 12.48
CA SER A 74 -1.66 -1.18 12.50
C SER A 74 -2.84 -1.64 11.63
N THR A 75 -3.21 -2.91 11.75
CA THR A 75 -4.30 -3.54 10.97
C THR A 75 -5.69 -2.92 11.21
N ASN A 76 -5.82 -2.04 12.22
CA ASN A 76 -7.03 -1.28 12.51
C ASN A 76 -7.10 0.07 11.78
N ASN A 77 -6.03 0.47 11.08
CA ASN A 77 -5.99 1.70 10.30
C ASN A 77 -6.34 1.41 8.85
N LEU A 78 -7.16 2.29 8.25
CA LEU A 78 -7.42 2.27 6.83
C LEU A 78 -6.46 3.23 6.13
N PHE A 79 -5.87 2.75 5.07
CA PHE A 79 -4.96 3.50 4.23
C PHE A 79 -5.49 3.50 2.79
N PHE A 80 -5.27 4.59 2.07
CA PHE A 80 -5.67 4.68 0.67
C PHE A 80 -4.59 5.32 -0.18
N ILE A 81 -4.49 4.80 -1.41
CA ILE A 81 -3.70 5.34 -2.49
C ILE A 81 -4.70 5.83 -3.53
N HIS A 82 -4.49 7.02 -4.07
CA HIS A 82 -5.44 7.64 -4.98
C HIS A 82 -4.72 8.48 -6.06
N THR A 83 -5.49 8.96 -7.02
CA THR A 83 -5.00 9.80 -8.15
C THR A 83 -5.55 11.22 -8.09
N LYS A 84 -5.96 11.65 -6.89
CA LYS A 84 -6.72 12.89 -6.65
C LYS A 84 -5.97 13.89 -5.78
N GLY A 85 -4.67 14.08 -6.03
CA GLY A 85 -3.83 15.01 -5.26
C GLY A 85 -4.35 16.46 -5.25
N ASP A 86 -5.08 16.88 -6.29
CA ASP A 86 -5.68 18.22 -6.34
C ASP A 86 -6.95 18.36 -5.48
N LEU A 87 -7.56 17.24 -5.05
CA LEU A 87 -8.84 17.25 -4.32
C LEU A 87 -8.69 16.87 -2.85
N ILE A 88 -7.71 16.04 -2.52
CA ILE A 88 -7.48 15.55 -1.16
C ILE A 88 -6.34 16.37 -0.55
N GLU A 89 -6.64 17.04 0.55
CA GLU A 89 -5.65 17.86 1.26
C GLU A 89 -4.60 16.97 1.95
N ASN A 90 -3.37 17.46 2.05
CA ASN A 90 -2.23 16.76 2.66
C ASN A 90 -1.81 15.46 1.96
N SER A 91 -2.26 15.24 0.72
CA SER A 91 -1.81 14.13 -0.10
C SER A 91 -0.31 14.22 -0.39
N GLN A 92 0.37 13.08 -0.25
CA GLN A 92 1.81 12.94 -0.51
C GLN A 92 2.02 12.33 -1.89
N ASP A 93 2.74 13.05 -2.76
CA ASP A 93 3.07 12.58 -4.11
C ASP A 93 4.00 11.34 -4.07
N LEU A 94 3.60 10.26 -4.73
CA LEU A 94 4.36 9.01 -4.88
C LEU A 94 4.96 8.88 -6.29
N GLY A 95 4.77 9.86 -7.17
CA GLY A 95 5.12 9.82 -8.57
C GLY A 95 4.01 9.22 -9.44
N GLU A 96 4.11 9.43 -10.76
CA GLU A 96 3.19 8.86 -11.76
C GLU A 96 1.70 9.20 -11.53
N GLY A 97 1.41 10.31 -10.83
CA GLY A 97 0.05 10.70 -10.49
C GLY A 97 -0.60 9.87 -9.39
N LEU A 98 0.19 9.08 -8.65
CA LEU A 98 -0.23 8.38 -7.44
C LEU A 98 0.08 9.21 -6.21
N PHE A 99 -0.84 9.17 -5.26
CA PHE A 99 -0.77 9.91 -4.01
C PHE A 99 -1.14 9.02 -2.83
N TRP A 100 -0.52 9.30 -1.69
CA TRP A 100 -0.77 8.68 -0.40
C TRP A 100 -1.42 9.68 0.56
N GLY A 101 -2.45 9.22 1.28
CA GLY A 101 -3.08 9.99 2.36
C GLY A 101 -4.19 10.94 1.91
#